data_AF-A0A7Z9RXL8-F1
#
_entry.id   AF-A0A7Z9RXL8-F1
#
_cell.length_a   1.000
_cell.length_b   1.000
_cell.length_c   1.000
_cell.angle_alpha   90.00
_cell.angle_beta   90.00
_cell.angle_gamma   90.00
#
_symmetry.space_group_name_H-M   'P 1'
#
loop_
_entity.id
_entity.type
_entity.pdbx_description
1 polymer ?
#
loop_
_entity_poly.entity_id
_entity_poly.type
_entity_poly.pdbx_seq_one_letter_code
_entity_poly.pdbx_strand_id
1 'polypeptide(L)'
;QKLCSNYIDNVKAYTQREKVRNPYTGQYEDPDERLLRAIEEKIDIPDSRKDDFRREIMNYIGALAVDHKQFDYTTNARLKKALEMKLFEDKKDTIKLTSLVSDVVDKDAQAKIDVVKTRLIEQYGYNEDSATDVLNYVASIFARGDSKAQE
;
A
#
# COMPACT_ATOMS: atom_id res chain seq x y z
N GLN A 1 1.28 10.60 -6.72
CA GLN A 1 1.95 10.14 -7.95
C GLN A 1 2.35 8.66 -7.90
N LYS A 2 3.14 8.20 -6.90
CA LYS A 2 3.53 6.77 -6.77
C LYS A 2 2.34 5.78 -6.74
N LEU A 3 1.27 6.08 -5.97
CA LEU A 3 0.09 5.20 -5.88
C LEU A 3 -0.60 4.98 -7.23
N CYS A 4 -0.70 6.03 -8.05
CA CYS A 4 -1.31 5.95 -9.38
C CYS A 4 -0.46 5.10 -10.33
N SER A 5 0.86 5.30 -10.34
CA SER A 5 1.77 4.49 -11.15
C SER A 5 1.65 3.02 -10.78
N ASN A 6 1.71 2.72 -9.48
CA ASN A 6 1.56 1.36 -8.98
C ASN A 6 0.22 0.74 -9.40
N TYR A 7 -0.89 1.48 -9.31
CA TYR A 7 -2.19 0.98 -9.77
C TYR A 7 -2.16 0.64 -11.26
N ILE A 8 -1.66 1.54 -12.11
CA ILE A 8 -1.56 1.33 -13.57
C ILE A 8 -0.69 0.11 -13.90
N ASP A 9 0.47 -0.01 -13.26
CA ASP A 9 1.40 -1.12 -13.50
C ASP A 9 0.75 -2.46 -13.15
N ASN A 10 0.02 -2.52 -12.03
CA ASN A 10 -0.73 -3.71 -11.63
C ASN A 10 -1.92 -4.00 -12.55
N VAL A 11 -2.66 -2.98 -13.01
CA VAL A 11 -3.75 -3.15 -13.98
C VAL A 11 -3.21 -3.66 -15.32
N LYS A 12 -2.09 -3.14 -15.80
CA LYS A 12 -1.41 -3.61 -17.01
C LYS A 12 -1.02 -5.08 -16.86
N ALA A 13 -0.34 -5.42 -15.78
CA ALA A 13 0.07 -6.79 -15.50
C ALA A 13 -1.12 -7.75 -15.41
N TYR A 14 -2.19 -7.35 -14.70
CA TYR A 14 -3.41 -8.16 -14.57
C TYR A 14 -4.09 -8.44 -15.92
N THR A 15 -4.23 -7.40 -16.76
CA THR A 15 -4.93 -7.53 -18.05
C THR A 15 -4.11 -8.24 -19.12
N GLN A 16 -2.79 -8.03 -19.14
CA GLN A 16 -1.87 -8.64 -20.11
C GLN A 16 -1.30 -9.98 -19.64
N ARG A 17 -1.61 -10.41 -18.41
CA ARG A 17 -1.00 -11.58 -17.73
C ARG A 17 0.53 -11.47 -17.68
N GLU A 18 1.02 -10.26 -17.48
CA GLU A 18 2.43 -9.96 -17.26
C GLU A 18 2.71 -9.89 -15.75
N LYS A 19 3.99 -9.84 -15.40
CA LYS A 19 4.43 -9.65 -14.01
C LYS A 19 4.84 -8.21 -13.76
N VAL A 20 4.59 -7.71 -12.56
CA VAL A 20 5.04 -6.38 -12.12
C VAL A 20 6.44 -6.52 -11.51
N ARG A 21 7.33 -5.58 -11.83
CA ARG A 21 8.63 -5.51 -11.17
C ARG A 21 8.47 -4.87 -9.80
N ASN A 22 8.77 -5.62 -8.74
CA ASN A 22 8.78 -5.10 -7.40
C ASN A 22 9.97 -4.13 -7.22
N PRO A 23 9.75 -2.87 -6.83
CA PRO A 23 10.81 -1.88 -6.71
C PRO A 23 11.78 -2.15 -5.54
N TYR A 24 11.39 -2.98 -4.57
CA TYR A 24 12.20 -3.29 -3.38
C TYR A 24 13.04 -4.54 -3.58
N THR A 25 12.46 -5.61 -4.15
CA THR A 25 13.17 -6.88 -4.40
C THR A 25 13.82 -6.93 -5.78
N GLY A 26 13.37 -6.07 -6.70
CA GLY A 26 13.77 -6.08 -8.12
C GLY A 26 13.21 -7.25 -8.92
N GLN A 27 12.48 -8.18 -8.28
CA GLN A 27 11.95 -9.39 -8.88
C GLN A 27 10.61 -9.14 -9.59
N TYR A 28 10.26 -10.03 -10.51
CA TYR A 28 8.96 -10.02 -11.19
C TYR A 28 7.96 -10.84 -10.39
N GLU A 29 6.94 -10.16 -9.88
CA GLU A 29 5.88 -10.72 -9.04
C GLU A 29 4.53 -10.62 -9.77
N ASP A 30 3.58 -11.44 -9.33
CA ASP A 30 2.22 -11.38 -9.85
C ASP A 30 1.55 -10.06 -9.42
N PRO A 31 0.58 -9.54 -10.20
CA PRO A 31 -0.09 -8.29 -9.88
C PRO A 31 -0.79 -8.35 -8.52
N ASP A 32 -0.62 -7.29 -7.73
CA ASP A 32 -1.24 -7.15 -6.41
C ASP A 32 -2.74 -6.83 -6.55
N GLU A 33 -3.54 -7.88 -6.64
CA GLU A 33 -5.01 -7.75 -6.69
C GLU A 33 -5.59 -7.12 -5.43
N ARG A 34 -4.93 -7.24 -4.28
CA ARG A 34 -5.39 -6.63 -3.02
C ARG A 34 -5.31 -5.12 -3.12
N LEU A 35 -4.22 -4.58 -3.68
CA LEU A 35 -4.08 -3.16 -3.98
C LEU A 35 -5.15 -2.69 -4.97
N LEU A 36 -5.38 -3.44 -6.05
CA LEU A 36 -6.39 -3.11 -7.06
C LEU A 36 -7.80 -3.01 -6.44
N ARG A 37 -8.19 -4.04 -5.68
CA ARG A 37 -9.49 -4.08 -4.97
C ARG A 37 -9.63 -2.95 -3.97
N ALA A 38 -8.60 -2.67 -3.18
CA ALA A 38 -8.63 -1.61 -2.17
C ALA A 38 -8.87 -0.20 -2.76
N ILE A 39 -8.55 0.02 -4.04
CA ILE A 39 -8.83 1.27 -4.75
C ILE A 39 -10.21 1.21 -5.42
N GLU A 40 -10.52 0.11 -6.11
CA GLU A 40 -11.78 -0.11 -6.85
C GLU A 40 -13.02 -0.08 -5.93
N GLU A 41 -12.91 -0.64 -4.73
CA GLU A 41 -13.99 -0.65 -3.74
C GLU A 41 -14.32 0.74 -3.22
N LYS A 42 -13.39 1.71 -3.27
CA LYS A 42 -13.65 3.09 -2.83
C LYS A 42 -14.65 3.82 -3.72
N ILE A 43 -14.78 3.39 -4.97
CA ILE A 43 -15.75 3.94 -5.93
C ILE A 43 -16.89 2.96 -6.20
N ASP A 44 -17.19 2.09 -5.23
CA ASP A 44 -18.32 1.17 -5.25
C ASP A 44 -18.31 0.20 -6.45
N ILE A 45 -17.13 -0.19 -6.93
CA ILE A 45 -17.01 -1.19 -8.00
C ILE A 45 -17.14 -2.60 -7.40
N PRO A 46 -18.23 -3.32 -7.69
CA PRO A 46 -18.41 -4.68 -7.18
C PRO A 46 -17.39 -5.63 -7.79
N ASP A 47 -17.10 -6.73 -7.10
CA ASP A 47 -16.14 -7.75 -7.57
C ASP A 47 -16.52 -8.31 -8.95
N SER A 48 -17.82 -8.46 -9.23
CA SER A 48 -18.34 -8.89 -10.53
C SER A 48 -17.99 -7.95 -11.70
N ARG A 49 -17.63 -6.69 -11.43
CA ARG A 49 -17.30 -5.69 -12.44
C ARG A 49 -15.82 -5.27 -12.41
N LYS A 50 -14.99 -5.92 -11.59
CA LYS A 50 -13.55 -5.57 -11.51
C LYS A 50 -12.85 -5.74 -12.86
N ASP A 51 -13.16 -6.83 -13.57
CA ASP A 51 -12.49 -7.17 -14.83
C ASP A 51 -12.87 -6.18 -15.92
N ASP A 52 -14.15 -5.80 -15.99
CA ASP A 52 -14.63 -4.78 -16.93
C ASP A 52 -13.98 -3.42 -16.66
N PHE A 53 -13.92 -3.02 -15.39
CA PHE A 53 -13.31 -1.74 -15.00
C PHE A 53 -11.82 -1.71 -15.35
N ARG A 54 -11.07 -2.77 -15.03
CA ARG A 54 -9.63 -2.88 -15.35
C ARG A 54 -9.39 -2.85 -16.87
N ARG A 55 -10.24 -3.51 -17.66
CA ARG A 55 -10.20 -3.46 -19.13
C ARG A 55 -10.52 -2.06 -19.66
N GLU A 56 -11.50 -1.38 -19.09
CA GLU A 56 -11.83 0.01 -19.45
C GLU A 56 -10.64 0.95 -19.23
N ILE A 57 -9.96 0.83 -18.08
CA ILE A 57 -8.74 1.60 -17.78
C ILE A 57 -7.63 1.30 -18.79
N MET A 58 -7.42 0.02 -19.14
CA MET A 58 -6.39 -0.35 -20.13
C MET A 58 -6.71 0.11 -21.54
N ASN A 59 -7.97 0.03 -21.96
CA ASN A 59 -8.40 0.55 -23.25
C ASN A 59 -8.17 2.06 -23.32
N TYR A 60 -8.42 2.77 -22.22
CA TYR A 60 -8.17 4.20 -22.13
C TYR A 60 -6.66 4.53 -22.19
N ILE A 61 -5.82 3.79 -21.46
CA ILE A 61 -4.36 3.90 -21.55
C ILE A 61 -3.88 3.63 -22.99
N GLY A 62 -4.40 2.56 -23.62
CA GLY A 62 -4.06 2.18 -24.98
C GLY A 62 -4.43 3.27 -25.99
N ALA A 63 -5.62 3.86 -25.88
CA ALA A 63 -6.05 4.97 -26.74
C ALA A 63 -5.13 6.19 -26.61
N LEU A 64 -4.73 6.56 -25.39
CA LEU A 64 -3.79 7.65 -25.16
C LEU A 64 -2.38 7.34 -25.69
N ALA A 65 -1.93 6.09 -25.58
CA ALA A 65 -0.65 5.66 -26.09
C ALA A 65 -0.57 5.72 -27.63
N VAL A 66 -1.67 5.39 -28.33
CA VAL A 66 -1.78 5.54 -29.79
C VAL A 66 -1.66 7.01 -30.21
N ASP A 67 -2.20 7.92 -29.40
CA ASP A 67 -2.10 9.37 -29.57
C ASP A 67 -0.74 9.97 -29.15
N HIS A 68 0.24 9.14 -28.74
CA HIS A 68 1.50 9.56 -28.12
C HIS A 68 1.34 10.47 -26.89
N LYS A 69 0.21 10.37 -26.20
CA LYS A 69 -0.09 11.11 -24.97
C LYS A 69 0.25 10.26 -23.75
N GLN A 70 0.69 10.92 -22.69
CA GLN A 70 0.89 10.28 -21.40
C GLN A 70 -0.45 10.10 -20.70
N PHE A 71 -0.59 8.99 -19.97
CA PHE A 71 -1.77 8.78 -19.14
C PHE A 71 -1.79 9.78 -17.99
N ASP A 72 -2.85 10.57 -17.92
CA ASP A 72 -3.13 11.45 -16.80
C ASP A 72 -4.35 10.91 -16.04
N TYR A 73 -4.17 10.55 -14.78
CA TYR A 73 -5.27 10.05 -13.95
C TYR A 73 -6.34 11.10 -13.68
N THR A 74 -6.05 12.39 -13.91
CA THR A 74 -7.01 13.47 -13.71
C THR A 74 -8.10 13.53 -14.78
N THR A 75 -7.88 12.93 -15.95
CA THR A 75 -8.85 12.93 -17.04
C THR A 75 -10.01 11.96 -16.80
N ASN A 76 -9.83 10.96 -15.93
CA ASN A 76 -10.89 10.06 -15.50
C ASN A 76 -11.37 10.44 -14.09
N ALA A 77 -12.53 11.09 -14.01
CA ALA A 77 -13.10 11.55 -12.74
C ALA A 77 -13.35 10.41 -11.73
N ARG A 78 -13.70 9.20 -12.20
CA ARG A 78 -13.93 8.05 -11.32
C ARG A 78 -12.63 7.55 -10.72
N LEU A 79 -11.61 7.33 -11.56
CA LEU A 79 -10.30 6.88 -11.10
C LEU A 79 -9.64 7.91 -10.18
N LYS A 80 -9.70 9.20 -10.56
CA LYS A 80 -9.19 10.29 -9.72
C LYS A 80 -9.80 10.25 -8.33
N LYS A 81 -11.14 10.15 -8.23
CA LYS A 81 -11.85 10.09 -6.94
C LYS A 81 -11.42 8.86 -6.13
N ALA A 82 -11.29 7.69 -6.77
CA ALA A 82 -10.85 6.47 -6.11
C ALA A 82 -9.45 6.63 -5.48
N LEU A 83 -8.51 7.15 -6.26
CA LEU A 83 -7.14 7.39 -5.83
C LEU A 83 -7.05 8.45 -4.73
N GLU A 84 -7.85 9.52 -4.81
CA GLU A 84 -7.92 10.55 -3.78
C GLU A 84 -8.47 9.99 -2.45
N MET A 85 -9.54 9.20 -2.51
CA MET A 85 -10.11 8.55 -1.33
C MET A 85 -9.13 7.57 -0.69
N LYS A 86 -8.43 6.77 -1.51
CA LYS A 86 -7.41 5.84 -1.00
C LYS A 86 -6.21 6.59 -0.40
N LEU A 87 -5.71 7.61 -1.09
CA LEU A 87 -4.62 8.45 -0.59
C LEU A 87 -5.00 9.14 0.72
N PHE A 88 -6.25 9.60 0.83
CA PHE A 88 -6.75 10.21 2.05
C PHE A 88 -6.84 9.20 3.19
N GLU A 89 -7.32 7.98 2.93
CA GLU A 89 -7.34 6.90 3.93
C GLU A 89 -5.93 6.52 4.40
N ASP A 90 -5.00 6.28 3.47
CA ASP A 90 -3.62 5.93 3.81
C ASP A 90 -2.93 7.05 4.61
N LYS A 91 -3.25 8.31 4.30
CA LYS A 91 -2.78 9.47 5.07
C LYS A 91 -3.58 9.72 6.34
N LYS A 92 -4.82 9.25 6.48
CA LYS A 92 -5.62 9.42 7.69
C LYS A 92 -4.96 8.73 8.86
N ASP A 93 -4.37 7.55 8.64
CA ASP A 93 -3.63 6.85 9.68
C ASP A 93 -2.27 7.50 9.94
N THR A 94 -1.64 8.12 8.94
CA THR A 94 -0.42 8.93 9.17
C THR A 94 -0.71 10.21 9.95
N ILE A 95 -1.82 10.90 9.67
CA ILE A 95 -2.26 12.12 10.36
C ILE A 95 -2.67 11.79 11.79
N LYS A 96 -3.38 10.68 11.99
CA LYS A 96 -3.69 10.15 13.32
C LYS A 96 -2.43 9.70 14.04
N LEU A 97 -1.47 9.04 13.39
CA LEU A 97 -0.21 8.67 14.03
C LEU A 97 0.57 9.91 14.42
N THR A 98 0.70 10.93 13.58
CA THR A 98 1.38 12.18 13.97
C THR A 98 0.62 12.94 15.06
N SER A 99 -0.72 12.94 15.07
CA SER A 99 -1.49 13.61 16.13
C SER A 99 -1.58 12.80 17.43
N LEU A 100 -1.58 11.47 17.37
CA LEU A 100 -1.56 10.56 18.53
C LEU A 100 -0.15 10.43 19.11
N VAL A 101 0.89 10.42 18.27
CA VAL A 101 2.30 10.43 18.69
C VAL A 101 2.70 11.82 19.20
N SER A 102 2.03 12.89 18.78
CA SER A 102 2.26 14.23 19.34
C SER A 102 1.53 14.49 20.66
N ASP A 103 0.34 13.89 20.89
CA ASP A 103 -0.44 14.18 22.10
C ASP A 103 -0.51 13.04 23.13
N VAL A 104 -0.41 11.75 22.78
CA VAL A 104 -0.39 10.66 23.79
C VAL A 104 0.32 9.41 23.25
N VAL A 105 1.66 9.38 23.29
CA VAL A 105 2.33 8.10 23.59
C VAL A 105 2.18 7.93 25.09
N ASP A 106 1.25 7.06 25.48
CA ASP A 106 1.05 6.67 26.87
C ASP A 106 2.41 6.26 27.46
N LYS A 107 2.84 6.87 28.57
CA LYS A 107 4.18 6.67 29.14
C LYS A 107 4.43 5.18 29.43
N ASP A 108 3.37 4.46 29.79
CA ASP A 108 3.38 3.02 30.00
C ASP A 108 3.65 2.22 28.72
N ALA A 109 3.15 2.67 27.57
CA ALA A 109 3.42 2.03 26.28
C ALA A 109 4.87 2.24 25.84
N GLN A 110 5.40 3.46 26.00
CA GLN A 110 6.79 3.75 25.70
C GLN A 110 7.74 2.93 26.59
N ALA A 111 7.45 2.83 27.90
CA ALA A 111 8.24 2.01 28.81
C ALA A 111 8.29 0.53 28.40
N LYS A 112 7.18 -0.03 27.91
CA LYS A 112 7.15 -1.41 27.39
C LYS A 112 7.97 -1.59 26.12
N ILE A 113 7.91 -0.62 25.20
CA ILE A 113 8.72 -0.62 23.98
C ILE A 113 10.20 -0.59 24.35
N ASP A 114 10.59 0.24 25.31
CA ASP A 114 11.97 0.39 25.76
C ASP A 114 12.48 -0.90 26.41
N VAL A 115 11.67 -1.58 27.24
CA VAL A 115 12.02 -2.90 27.81
C VAL A 115 12.28 -3.94 26.72
N VAL A 116 11.47 -3.96 25.66
CA VAL A 116 11.66 -4.90 24.54
C VAL A 116 12.92 -4.55 23.75
N LYS A 117 13.19 -3.26 23.49
CA LYS A 117 14.43 -2.82 22.84
C LYS A 117 15.66 -3.22 23.63
N THR A 118 15.68 -2.95 24.94
CA THR A 118 16.78 -3.35 25.82
C THR A 118 17.03 -4.85 25.75
N ARG A 119 15.96 -5.66 25.75
CA ARG A 119 16.07 -7.11 25.64
C ARG A 119 16.65 -7.56 24.28
N LEU A 120 16.24 -6.93 23.18
CA LEU A 120 16.80 -7.20 21.85
C LEU A 120 18.29 -6.89 21.78
N ILE A 121 18.71 -5.79 22.40
CA ILE A 121 20.11 -5.37 22.44
C ILE A 121 20.93 -6.33 23.32
N GLU A 122 20.50 -6.55 24.57
CA GLU A 122 21.28 -7.31 25.56
C GLU A 122 21.30 -8.81 25.28
N GLN A 123 20.17 -9.40 24.87
CA GLN A 123 20.04 -10.86 24.72
C GLN A 123 20.29 -11.35 23.30
N TYR A 124 20.15 -10.48 22.30
CA TYR A 124 20.23 -10.88 20.89
C TYR A 124 21.23 -10.04 20.08
N GLY A 125 21.95 -9.10 20.70
CA GLY A 125 23.04 -8.35 20.07
C GLY A 125 22.62 -7.33 19.03
N TYR A 126 21.35 -6.88 19.06
CA TYR A 126 20.89 -5.81 18.18
C TYR A 126 21.52 -4.48 18.60
N ASN A 127 21.69 -3.57 17.64
CA ASN A 127 21.93 -2.16 17.95
C ASN A 127 20.59 -1.40 18.03
N GLU A 128 20.63 -0.17 18.51
CA GLU A 128 19.43 0.63 18.81
C GLU A 128 18.57 0.91 17.56
N ASP A 129 19.22 1.17 16.43
CA ASP A 129 18.55 1.39 15.14
C ASP A 129 17.86 0.10 14.65
N SER A 130 18.57 -1.02 14.67
CA SER A 130 18.05 -2.32 14.20
C SER A 130 16.91 -2.83 15.08
N ALA A 131 16.99 -2.63 16.40
CA ALA A 131 15.91 -2.98 17.31
C ALA A 131 14.64 -2.15 17.04
N THR A 132 14.82 -0.87 16.68
CA THR A 132 13.71 0.02 16.30
C THR A 132 13.08 -0.40 14.97
N ASP A 133 13.89 -0.71 13.96
CA ASP A 133 13.42 -1.13 12.65
C ASP A 133 12.64 -2.45 12.69
N VAL A 134 13.10 -3.43 13.46
CA VAL A 134 12.39 -4.70 13.65
C VAL A 134 11.02 -4.47 14.30
N LEU A 135 10.95 -3.63 15.34
CA LEU A 135 9.69 -3.32 16.01
C LEU A 135 8.71 -2.61 15.05
N ASN A 136 9.20 -1.68 14.23
CA ASN A 136 8.40 -1.01 13.21
C ASN A 136 7.91 -1.99 12.13
N TYR A 137 8.76 -2.92 11.70
CA TYR A 137 8.39 -3.94 10.73
C TYR A 137 7.31 -4.87 11.27
N VAL A 138 7.45 -5.38 12.50
CA VAL A 138 6.44 -6.22 13.15
C VAL A 138 5.13 -5.46 13.32
N ALA A 139 5.17 -4.19 13.76
CA ALA A 139 3.98 -3.36 13.86
C ALA A 139 3.28 -3.20 12.49
N SER A 140 4.05 -3.08 11.41
CA SER A 140 3.51 -3.00 10.05
C SER A 140 2.83 -4.29 9.57
N ILE A 141 3.31 -5.47 10.00
CA ILE A 141 2.67 -6.77 9.71
C ILE A 141 1.32 -6.86 10.43
N PHE A 142 1.29 -6.52 11.73
CA PHE A 142 0.05 -6.49 12.51
C PHE A 142 -0.97 -5.50 11.94
N ALA A 143 -0.54 -4.30 11.55
CA ALA A 143 -1.43 -3.30 10.94
C ALA A 143 -1.99 -3.73 9.58
N ARG A 144 -1.24 -4.57 8.82
CA ARG A 144 -1.69 -5.10 7.53
C ARG A 144 -2.64 -6.30 7.65
N GLY A 145 -2.87 -6.82 8.86
CA GLY A 145 -3.73 -7.97 9.11
C GLY A 145 -3.15 -9.32 8.65
N ASP A 146 -1.84 -9.38 8.37
CA ASP A 146 -1.16 -10.58 7.86
C ASP A 146 -0.79 -11.58 8.99
N SER A 147 -1.47 -11.52 10.13
CA SER A 147 -1.38 -12.54 11.17
C SER A 147 -2.21 -13.76 10.78
N LYS A 148 -1.75 -14.53 9.79
CA LYS A 148 -2.21 -15.90 9.63
C LYS A 148 -1.66 -16.73 10.79
N ALA A 149 -2.50 -16.92 11.80
CA ALA A 149 -2.38 -18.04 12.72
C ALA A 149 -2.44 -19.32 11.88
N GLN A 150 -1.30 -20.02 11.75
CA GLN A 150 -1.30 -21.43 11.42
C GLN A 150 -1.61 -22.17 12.73
N GLU A 151 -2.81 -22.74 12.82
CA GLU A 151 -3.05 -23.95 13.62
C GLU A 151 -2.52 -25.19 12.89
#